data_AF-A0A2R5L2D6-F1
#
_entry.id   AF-A0A2R5L2D6-F1
#
_cell.length_a   1.000
_cell.length_b   1.000
_cell.length_c   1.000
_cell.angle_alpha   90.00
_cell.angle_beta   90.00
_cell.angle_gamma   90.00
#
_symmetry.space_group_name_H-M   'P 1'
#
loop_
_entity.id
_entity.type
_entity.pdbx_description
1 polymer ?
#
loop_
_entity_poly.entity_id
_entity_poly.type
_entity_poly.pdbx_seq_one_letter_code
_entity_poly.pdbx_strand_id
1 'polypeptide(L)'
;CYLNGVKIPRVVRIKTLFCKAVGVICSVLGGLLVGKEGPMIHSGAVIAAGISQGKSSTFNKDFHFFQRFREDPEKRDFVACGSAAGVAAAFGAPIGGVLFALEEGASHWQQMLTWNSFVAAGCAVGILNVMLSMIYGRKSGGLLNFG
;
A
#
# COMPACT_ATOMS: atom_id res chain seq x y z
N CYS A 1 12.04 -3.86 -5.86
CA CYS A 1 12.10 -5.22 -6.47
C CYS A 1 10.86 -5.63 -7.26
N TYR A 2 9.67 -5.72 -6.65
CA TYR A 2 8.46 -6.16 -7.37
C TYR A 2 8.09 -5.20 -8.51
N LEU A 3 8.18 -3.89 -8.26
CA LEU A 3 7.91 -2.85 -9.26
C LEU A 3 8.92 -2.88 -10.43
N ASN A 4 10.20 -3.18 -10.15
CA ASN A 4 11.23 -3.52 -11.15
C ASN A 4 10.98 -4.83 -11.93
N GLY A 5 9.85 -5.51 -11.75
CA GLY A 5 9.47 -6.71 -12.49
C GLY A 5 9.95 -8.04 -11.90
N VAL A 6 10.69 -8.02 -10.78
CA VAL A 6 11.16 -9.25 -10.13
C VAL A 6 10.06 -9.87 -9.27
N LYS A 7 9.56 -11.04 -9.66
CA LYS A 7 8.52 -11.78 -8.93
C LYS A 7 9.11 -12.48 -7.70
N ILE A 8 9.03 -11.81 -6.55
CA ILE A 8 9.41 -12.41 -5.26
C ILE A 8 8.29 -13.36 -4.78
N PRO A 9 8.60 -14.63 -4.45
CA PRO A 9 7.58 -15.57 -3.99
C PRO A 9 6.95 -15.08 -2.68
N ARG A 10 5.62 -15.17 -2.60
CA ARG A 10 4.82 -14.85 -1.40
C ARG A 10 4.82 -13.37 -0.94
N VAL A 11 5.40 -12.45 -1.70
CA VAL A 11 5.49 -11.03 -1.32
C VAL A 11 4.13 -10.35 -1.18
N VAL A 12 3.16 -10.65 -2.05
CA VAL A 12 1.81 -10.05 -2.05
C VAL A 12 0.73 -11.02 -1.56
N ARG A 13 1.05 -11.92 -0.62
CA ARG A 13 0.07 -12.85 -0.03
C ARG A 13 -0.59 -12.23 1.19
N ILE A 14 -1.88 -12.51 1.41
CA ILE A 14 -2.61 -12.04 2.60
C ILE A 14 -1.99 -12.56 3.90
N LYS A 15 -1.43 -13.78 3.88
CA LYS A 15 -0.68 -14.33 5.03
C LYS A 15 0.51 -13.44 5.40
N THR A 16 1.23 -12.92 4.40
CA THR A 16 2.36 -12.01 4.61
C THR A 16 1.90 -10.68 5.21
N LEU A 17 0.77 -10.13 4.75
CA LEU A 17 0.17 -8.94 5.35
C LEU A 17 -0.17 -9.15 6.83
N PHE A 18 -0.82 -10.27 7.15
CA PHE A 18 -1.21 -10.59 8.52
C PHE A 18 0.01 -10.74 9.44
N CYS A 19 1.00 -11.56 9.03
CA CYS A 19 2.24 -11.72 9.80
C CYS A 19 2.98 -10.39 9.98
N LYS A 20 3.00 -9.54 8.95
CA LYS A 20 3.64 -8.22 9.02
C LYS A 20 2.91 -7.29 10.00
N ALA A 21 1.59 -7.23 9.96
CA ALA A 21 0.81 -6.38 10.86
C ALA A 21 1.04 -6.77 12.33
N VAL A 22 0.91 -8.05 12.66
CA VAL A 22 1.17 -8.55 14.02
C VAL A 22 2.62 -8.30 14.43
N GLY A 23 3.57 -8.59 13.54
CA GLY A 23 5.00 -8.40 13.81
C GLY A 23 5.37 -6.95 14.12
N VAL A 24 4.80 -5.99 13.39
CA VAL A 24 5.02 -4.56 13.63
C VAL A 24 4.43 -4.13 14.96
N ILE A 25 3.20 -4.55 15.28
CA ILE A 25 2.56 -4.25 16.57
C ILE A 25 3.41 -4.80 17.72
N CYS A 26 3.79 -6.08 17.67
CA CYS A 26 4.61 -6.71 18.72
C CYS A 26 5.98 -6.05 18.85
N SER A 27 6.62 -5.67 17.74
CA SER A 27 7.95 -5.05 17.79
C SER A 27 7.93 -3.65 18.39
N VAL A 28 6.89 -2.86 18.06
CA VAL A 28 6.70 -1.52 18.65
C VAL A 28 6.34 -1.63 20.13
N LEU A 29 5.44 -2.55 20.51
CA LEU A 29 5.09 -2.79 21.91
C LEU A 29 6.26 -3.35 22.72
N GLY A 30 7.14 -4.12 22.09
CA GLY A 30 8.36 -4.66 22.70
C GLY A 30 9.47 -3.63 22.92
N GLY A 31 9.25 -2.36 22.54
CA GLY A 31 10.23 -1.28 22.75
C GLY A 31 11.48 -1.37 21.88
N LEU A 32 11.44 -2.14 20.78
CA LEU A 32 12.56 -2.20 19.84
C LEU A 32 12.73 -0.85 19.11
N LEU A 33 13.96 -0.51 18.74
CA LEU A 33 14.29 0.68 17.96
C LEU A 33 13.88 0.52 16.48
N VAL A 34 12.58 0.42 16.23
CA VAL A 34 11.97 0.17 14.91
C VAL A 34 10.82 1.13 14.62
N GLY A 35 10.55 1.37 13.33
CA GLY A 35 9.43 2.20 12.86
C GLY A 35 8.30 1.38 12.24
N LYS A 36 7.05 1.79 12.48
CA LYS A 36 5.84 1.23 11.86
C LYS A 36 5.55 1.76 10.45
N GLU A 37 6.24 2.82 10.04
CA GLU A 37 6.01 3.52 8.77
C GLU A 37 6.43 2.72 7.53
N GLY A 38 7.66 2.20 7.51
CA GLY A 38 8.17 1.39 6.40
C GLY A 38 7.27 0.19 6.03
N PRO A 39 6.80 -0.59 7.01
CA PRO A 39 5.84 -1.67 6.77
C PRO A 39 4.54 -1.24 6.06
N MET A 40 4.10 0.02 6.20
CA MET A 40 2.86 0.52 5.62
C MET A 40 2.87 0.53 4.08
N ILE A 41 4.03 0.82 3.47
CA ILE A 41 4.22 0.76 2.00
C ILE A 41 3.89 -0.64 1.48
N HIS A 42 4.45 -1.67 2.11
CA HIS A 42 4.24 -3.05 1.69
C HIS A 42 2.81 -3.51 1.96
N SER A 43 2.21 -3.07 3.06
CA SER A 43 0.81 -3.36 3.37
C SER A 43 -0.13 -2.83 2.30
N GLY A 44 0.05 -1.57 1.87
CA GLY A 44 -0.71 -0.97 0.78
C GLY A 44 -0.56 -1.73 -0.54
N ALA A 45 0.68 -2.11 -0.89
CA ALA A 45 0.96 -2.94 -2.06
C ALA A 45 0.24 -4.30 -2.02
N VAL A 46 0.22 -5.00 -0.86
CA VAL A 46 -0.46 -6.30 -0.73
C VAL A 46 -1.97 -6.16 -0.84
N ILE A 47 -2.54 -5.12 -0.22
CA ILE A 47 -3.99 -4.86 -0.30
C ILE A 47 -4.41 -4.59 -1.74
N ALA A 48 -3.68 -3.73 -2.46
CA ALA A 48 -3.98 -3.42 -3.85
C ALA A 48 -3.81 -4.64 -4.78
N ALA A 49 -2.76 -5.45 -4.56
CA ALA A 49 -2.57 -6.72 -5.27
C ALA A 49 -3.67 -7.75 -4.98
N GLY A 50 -4.29 -7.73 -3.79
CA GLY A 50 -5.36 -8.65 -3.43
C GLY A 50 -6.70 -8.23 -4.03
N ILE A 51 -7.07 -6.96 -3.85
CA ILE A 51 -8.36 -6.40 -4.29
C ILE A 51 -8.47 -6.43 -5.81
N SER A 52 -7.41 -6.02 -6.53
CA SER A 52 -7.41 -5.98 -8.00
C SER A 52 -7.70 -7.33 -8.66
N GLN A 53 -7.37 -8.43 -8.00
CA GLN A 53 -7.54 -9.77 -8.56
C GLN A 53 -8.94 -10.34 -8.33
N GLY A 54 -9.70 -9.81 -7.37
CA GLY A 54 -11.05 -10.29 -7.02
C GLY A 54 -11.09 -11.77 -6.64
N LYS A 55 -9.97 -12.35 -6.19
CA LYS A 55 -9.87 -13.75 -5.77
C LYS A 55 -8.94 -13.87 -4.57
N SER A 56 -9.26 -14.77 -3.65
CA SER A 56 -8.39 -15.14 -2.55
C SER A 56 -7.82 -16.53 -2.76
N SER A 57 -6.54 -16.59 -3.13
CA SER A 57 -5.82 -17.87 -3.23
C SER A 57 -5.55 -18.51 -1.86
N THR A 58 -5.71 -17.76 -0.75
CA THR A 58 -5.52 -18.33 0.61
C THR A 58 -6.78 -19.05 1.10
N PHE A 59 -7.95 -18.52 0.77
CA PHE A 59 -9.24 -19.15 1.10
C PHE A 59 -9.81 -20.01 -0.04
N ASN A 60 -9.04 -20.18 -1.12
CA ASN A 60 -9.45 -20.85 -2.35
C ASN A 60 -10.84 -20.38 -2.87
N LYS A 61 -11.09 -19.07 -2.80
CA LYS A 61 -12.35 -18.45 -3.23
C LYS A 61 -12.11 -17.50 -4.41
N ASP A 62 -12.91 -17.67 -5.45
CA ASP A 62 -12.99 -16.73 -6.57
C ASP A 62 -14.33 -15.99 -6.46
N PHE A 63 -14.29 -14.66 -6.39
CA PHE A 63 -15.49 -13.83 -6.30
C PHE A 63 -16.03 -13.44 -7.68
N HIS A 64 -15.38 -13.90 -8.77
CA HIS A 64 -15.68 -13.57 -10.17
C HIS A 64 -15.71 -12.06 -10.49
N PHE A 65 -15.22 -11.24 -9.56
CA PHE A 65 -15.09 -9.80 -9.70
C PHE A 65 -13.72 -9.44 -10.29
N PHE A 66 -13.64 -8.31 -11.01
CA PHE A 66 -12.40 -7.77 -11.59
C PHE A 66 -11.58 -8.75 -12.45
N GLN A 67 -12.23 -9.68 -13.16
CA GLN A 67 -11.55 -10.66 -14.00
C GLN A 67 -10.61 -10.00 -15.03
N ARG A 68 -10.98 -8.83 -15.56
CA ARG A 68 -10.18 -8.06 -16.53
C ARG A 68 -8.80 -7.63 -16.02
N PHE A 69 -8.62 -7.50 -14.69
CA PHE A 69 -7.40 -6.97 -14.06
C PHE A 69 -6.48 -8.06 -13.50
N ARG A 70 -6.69 -9.32 -13.90
CA ARG A 70 -5.95 -10.48 -13.35
C ARG A 70 -4.57 -10.71 -13.97
N GLU A 71 -4.23 -9.93 -14.98
CA GLU A 71 -2.95 -9.98 -15.67
C GLU A 71 -1.84 -9.26 -14.87
N ASP A 72 -0.59 -9.63 -15.14
CA ASP A 72 0.58 -9.11 -14.42
C ASP A 72 0.78 -7.58 -14.55
N PRO A 73 0.60 -6.95 -15.73
CA PRO A 73 0.76 -5.49 -15.87
C PRO A 73 -0.22 -4.72 -15.00
N GLU A 74 -1.51 -5.04 -15.10
CA GLU A 74 -2.58 -4.40 -14.34
C GLU A 74 -2.36 -4.60 -12.85
N LYS A 75 -2.01 -5.82 -12.43
CA LYS A 75 -1.69 -6.10 -11.03
C LYS A 75 -0.53 -5.25 -10.52
N ARG A 76 0.50 -5.04 -11.34
CA ARG A 76 1.65 -4.21 -10.98
C ARG A 76 1.25 -2.74 -10.86
N ASP A 77 0.39 -2.24 -11.72
CA ASP A 77 -0.13 -0.87 -11.66
C ASP A 77 -0.91 -0.64 -10.36
N PHE A 78 -1.77 -1.60 -9.96
CA PHE A 78 -2.42 -1.56 -8.65
C PHE A 78 -1.42 -1.60 -7.50
N VAL A 79 -0.37 -2.44 -7.58
CA VAL A 79 0.69 -2.48 -6.57
C VAL A 79 1.42 -1.15 -6.45
N ALA A 80 1.72 -0.47 -7.57
CA ALA A 80 2.35 0.84 -7.59
C ALA A 80 1.47 1.89 -6.87
N CYS A 81 0.19 1.96 -7.22
CA CYS A 81 -0.79 2.81 -6.54
C CYS A 81 -0.88 2.49 -5.04
N GLY A 82 -0.90 1.20 -4.69
CA GLY A 82 -0.94 0.74 -3.30
C GLY A 82 0.30 1.10 -2.50
N SER A 83 1.49 1.02 -3.09
CA SER A 83 2.73 1.49 -2.46
C SER A 83 2.74 3.00 -2.28
N ALA A 84 2.30 3.76 -3.27
CA ALA A 84 2.18 5.22 -3.18
C ALA A 84 1.21 5.62 -2.06
N ALA A 85 0.06 4.96 -1.97
CA ALA A 85 -0.90 5.15 -0.90
C ALA A 85 -0.34 4.81 0.49
N GLY A 86 0.46 3.75 0.59
CA GLY A 86 1.13 3.37 1.84
C GLY A 86 2.17 4.41 2.29
N VAL A 87 2.98 4.94 1.37
CA VAL A 87 3.92 6.05 1.67
C VAL A 87 3.15 7.29 2.10
N ALA A 88 2.10 7.64 1.35
CA ALA A 88 1.30 8.81 1.64
C ALA A 88 0.64 8.72 3.02
N ALA A 89 0.06 7.57 3.38
CA ALA A 89 -0.53 7.35 4.70
C ALA A 89 0.52 7.38 5.84
N ALA A 90 1.72 6.86 5.60
CA ALA A 90 2.80 6.86 6.58
C ALA A 90 3.29 8.28 6.92
N PHE A 91 3.55 9.09 5.89
CA PHE A 91 4.26 10.38 6.04
C PHE A 91 3.39 11.62 5.80
N GLY A 92 2.13 11.45 5.40
CA GLY A 92 1.26 12.56 5.02
C GLY A 92 1.68 13.26 3.72
N ALA A 93 2.41 12.56 2.85
CA ALA A 93 3.00 13.13 1.64
C ALA A 93 2.50 12.40 0.37
N PRO A 94 1.31 12.77 -0.17
CA PRO A 94 0.76 12.12 -1.37
C PRO A 94 1.69 12.18 -2.59
N ILE A 95 2.25 13.36 -2.87
CA ILE A 95 3.18 13.56 -4.00
C ILE A 95 4.46 12.74 -3.79
N GLY A 96 4.99 12.71 -2.56
CA GLY A 96 6.15 11.89 -2.21
C GLY A 96 5.89 10.40 -2.44
N GLY A 97 4.69 9.91 -2.13
CA GLY A 97 4.29 8.53 -2.42
C GLY A 97 4.24 8.21 -3.92
N VAL A 98 3.73 9.13 -4.74
CA VAL A 98 3.71 8.93 -6.21
C VAL A 98 5.13 8.93 -6.77
N LEU A 99 5.99 9.86 -6.33
CA LEU A 99 7.39 9.91 -6.76
C LEU A 99 8.16 8.66 -6.34
N PHE A 100 7.91 8.14 -5.14
CA PHE A 100 8.49 6.86 -4.69
C PHE A 100 8.07 5.70 -5.60
N ALA A 101 6.78 5.59 -5.95
CA ALA A 101 6.31 4.53 -6.83
C ALA A 101 6.85 4.67 -8.26
N LEU A 102 7.00 5.92 -8.74
CA LEU A 102 7.63 6.27 -10.01
C LEU A 102 9.10 5.82 -10.05
N GLU A 103 9.88 6.15 -9.02
CA GLU A 103 11.31 5.82 -8.92
C GLU A 103 11.54 4.31 -8.90
N GLU A 104 10.75 3.57 -8.10
CA GLU A 104 10.83 2.11 -7.98
C GLU A 104 10.18 1.35 -9.15
N GLY A 105 9.39 2.03 -9.99
CA GLY A 105 8.61 1.46 -11.09
C GLY A 105 9.00 1.99 -12.47
N ALA A 106 10.09 2.74 -12.57
CA ALA A 106 10.46 3.53 -13.75
C ALA A 106 10.53 2.73 -15.06
N SER A 107 10.83 1.43 -14.99
CA SER A 107 10.94 0.56 -16.17
C SER A 107 9.64 0.45 -16.98
N HIS A 108 8.47 0.71 -16.39
CA HIS A 108 7.19 0.53 -17.06
C HIS A 108 6.09 1.48 -16.58
N TRP A 109 6.38 2.78 -16.60
CA TRP A 109 5.45 3.79 -16.10
C TRP A 109 4.60 4.43 -17.21
N GLN A 110 3.29 4.55 -16.99
CA GLN A 110 2.36 5.24 -17.90
C GLN A 110 1.81 6.52 -17.28
N GLN A 111 1.50 7.54 -18.10
CA GLN A 111 0.98 8.82 -17.59
C GLN A 111 -0.32 8.69 -16.79
N MET A 112 -1.22 7.79 -17.19
CA MET A 112 -2.46 7.52 -16.45
C MET A 112 -2.20 6.88 -15.08
N LEU A 113 -1.11 6.13 -14.93
CA LEU A 113 -0.72 5.55 -13.65
C LEU A 113 -0.30 6.63 -12.64
N THR A 114 0.32 7.71 -13.10
CA THR A 114 0.62 8.89 -12.25
C THR A 114 -0.64 9.44 -11.62
N TRP A 115 -1.67 9.66 -12.44
CA TRP A 115 -2.95 10.19 -11.98
C TRP A 115 -3.63 9.24 -11.00
N ASN A 116 -3.73 7.96 -11.35
CA ASN A 116 -4.34 6.95 -10.48
C ASN A 116 -3.61 6.81 -9.14
N SER A 117 -2.28 6.86 -9.15
CA SER A 117 -1.45 6.81 -7.94
C SER A 117 -1.67 8.04 -7.08
N PHE A 118 -1.78 9.23 -7.69
CA PHE A 118 -2.04 10.48 -6.97
C PHE A 118 -3.41 10.48 -6.29
N VAL A 119 -4.46 10.05 -7.00
CA VAL A 119 -5.80 9.92 -6.41
C VAL A 119 -5.79 8.90 -5.27
N ALA A 120 -5.19 7.72 -5.47
CA ALA A 120 -5.09 6.70 -4.44
C ALA A 120 -4.35 7.20 -3.18
N ALA A 121 -3.23 7.92 -3.37
CA ALA A 121 -2.46 8.52 -2.29
C ALA A 121 -3.23 9.61 -1.53
N GLY A 122 -3.91 10.50 -2.24
CA GLY A 122 -4.77 11.53 -1.63
C GLY A 122 -5.93 10.93 -0.85
N CYS A 123 -6.61 9.92 -1.41
CA CYS A 123 -7.67 9.20 -0.71
C CYS A 123 -7.16 8.51 0.55
N ALA A 124 -5.99 7.87 0.50
CA ALA A 124 -5.42 7.19 1.67
C ALA A 124 -5.16 8.17 2.83
N VAL A 125 -4.57 9.33 2.54
CA VAL A 125 -4.35 10.39 3.55
C VAL A 125 -5.68 10.95 4.05
N GLY A 126 -6.62 11.24 3.16
CA GLY A 126 -7.95 11.74 3.54
C GLY A 126 -8.70 10.78 4.47
N ILE A 127 -8.74 9.49 4.14
CA ILE A 127 -9.38 8.45 4.95
C ILE A 127 -8.68 8.31 6.29
N LEU A 128 -7.34 8.26 6.31
CA LEU A 128 -6.58 8.16 7.56
C LEU A 128 -6.89 9.33 8.49
N ASN A 129 -6.91 10.55 7.96
CA ASN A 129 -7.13 11.75 8.75
C ASN A 129 -8.56 11.84 9.28
N VAL A 130 -9.55 11.45 8.48
CA VAL A 130 -10.94 11.36 8.93
C VAL A 130 -11.07 10.33 10.04
N MET A 131 -10.48 9.14 9.89
CA MET A 131 -10.53 8.08 10.90
C MET A 131 -9.83 8.48 12.20
N LEU A 132 -8.63 9.06 12.12
CA LEU A 132 -7.90 9.54 13.30
C LEU A 132 -8.63 10.69 13.99
N SER A 133 -9.25 11.60 13.22
CA SER A 133 -10.05 12.69 13.77
C SER A 133 -11.30 12.18 14.49
N MET A 134 -11.92 11.10 14.02
CA MET A 134 -13.07 10.48 14.70
C MET A 134 -12.67 9.78 15.99
N ILE A 135 -11.51 9.13 16.03
CA ILE A 135 -11.06 8.36 17.20
C ILE A 135 -10.45 9.26 18.29
N TYR A 136 -9.58 10.19 17.89
CA TYR A 136 -8.75 10.98 18.82
C TYR A 136 -9.13 12.47 18.87
N GLY A 137 -10.11 12.92 18.06
CA GLY A 137 -10.49 14.32 17.99
C GLY A 137 -9.42 15.25 17.39
N ARG A 138 -8.37 14.69 16.78
CA ARG A 138 -7.23 15.45 16.24
C ARG A 138 -7.00 15.13 14.77
N LYS A 139 -6.68 16.17 14.00
CA LYS A 139 -6.18 16.03 12.63
C LYS A 139 -4.69 15.66 12.68
N SER A 140 -4.30 14.60 12.00
CA SER A 140 -2.90 14.26 11.74
C SER A 140 -2.61 14.48 10.25
N GLY A 141 -1.36 14.72 9.86
CA GLY A 141 -0.95 14.75 8.44
C GLY A 141 -0.76 13.34 7.87
N GLY A 142 -0.25 12.42 8.70
CA GLY A 142 -0.01 11.01 8.42
C GLY A 142 0.18 10.23 9.72
N LEU A 143 0.75 9.03 9.67
CA LEU A 143 1.11 8.28 10.87
C LEU A 143 2.27 8.92 11.65
N LEU A 144 3.22 9.53 10.93
CA LEU A 144 4.19 10.49 11.46
C LEU A 144 3.75 11.90 11.09
N ASN A 145 3.93 12.83 12.03
CA ASN A 145 3.69 14.25 11.81
C ASN A 145 4.90 15.03 12.34
N PHE A 146 5.43 15.95 11.53
CA PHE A 146 6.65 16.70 11.83
C PHE A 146 6.41 18.06 12.51
N GLY A 147 5.17 18.54 12.58
CA GLY A 147 4.81 19.83 13.18
C GLY A 147 3.66 20.51 12.46
#